data_AF-A0A9X2JE41-F1
#
_entry.id   AF-A0A9X2JE41-F1
#
_cell.length_a   1.000
_cell.length_b   1.000
_cell.length_c   1.000
_cell.angle_alpha   90.00
_cell.angle_beta   90.00
_cell.angle_gamma   90.00
#
_symmetry.space_group_name_H-M   'P 1'
#
loop_
_entity.id
_entity.type
_entity.pdbx_description
1 polymer ?
#
loop_
_entity_poly.entity_id
_entity_poly.type
_entity_poly.pdbx_seq_one_letter_code
_entity_poly.pdbx_strand_id
1 'polypeptide(L)'
;MSAIADFRLIETSKLNDLRDNAEIKIEKKLFSKKVIDNYWDYLNANSKKLKDFDWSGYIFANLLIFLEEKKGIDLLKGKYDDIANVIVERRQNSTFILTFDHKQKYLSGLAPDKFTLDELIEFNKDFSEEDDPELAKAEIEGIKSLKENLELIADDSHVVILSVG
;
A
#
# COMPACT_ATOMS: atom_id res chain seq x y z
N MET A 1 -18.43 2.40 3.13
CA MET A 1 -17.79 2.28 1.81
C MET A 1 -16.58 1.41 1.98
N SER A 2 -16.36 0.42 1.11
CA SER A 2 -15.13 -0.40 1.13
C SER A 2 -13.98 0.42 0.54
N ALA A 3 -12.80 0.40 1.15
CA ALA A 3 -11.60 0.99 0.56
C ALA A 3 -11.11 0.14 -0.61
N ILE A 4 -10.39 0.76 -1.55
CA ILE A 4 -9.70 0.08 -2.64
C ILE A 4 -8.22 -0.03 -2.28
N ALA A 5 -7.62 -1.20 -2.49
CA ALA A 5 -6.17 -1.35 -2.49
C ALA A 5 -5.65 -1.22 -3.94
N ASP A 6 -4.98 -0.11 -4.24
CA ASP A 6 -4.37 0.16 -5.54
C ASP A 6 -2.86 -0.10 -5.48
N PHE A 7 -2.41 -1.10 -6.25
CA PHE A 7 -1.00 -1.46 -6.37
C PHE A 7 -0.42 -0.91 -7.67
N ARG A 8 0.68 -0.16 -7.58
CA ARG A 8 1.37 0.44 -8.73
C ARG A 8 2.86 0.12 -8.73
N LEU A 9 3.38 -0.40 -9.84
CA LEU A 9 4.82 -0.50 -10.05
C LEU A 9 5.32 0.79 -10.72
N ILE A 10 6.32 1.44 -10.13
CA ILE A 10 6.85 2.72 -10.58
C ILE A 10 8.38 2.77 -10.45
N GLU A 11 9.03 3.49 -11.35
CA GLU A 11 10.46 3.78 -11.25
C GLU A 11 10.77 4.70 -10.05
N THR A 12 11.84 4.42 -9.32
CA THR A 12 12.25 5.24 -8.17
C THR A 12 12.60 6.67 -8.55
N SER A 13 13.06 6.89 -9.79
CA SER A 13 13.36 8.22 -10.35
C SER A 13 12.13 9.15 -10.38
N LYS A 14 10.92 8.58 -10.34
CA LYS A 14 9.64 9.31 -10.45
C LYS A 14 9.01 9.66 -9.09
N LEU A 15 9.55 9.16 -7.99
CA LEU A 15 8.92 9.29 -6.67
C LEU A 15 8.87 10.73 -6.15
N ASN A 16 9.93 11.52 -6.39
CA ASN A 16 9.94 12.94 -6.02
C ASN A 16 8.88 13.72 -6.79
N ASP A 17 8.76 13.49 -8.09
CA ASP A 17 7.75 14.14 -8.92
C ASP A 17 6.34 13.68 -8.53
N LEU A 18 6.15 12.40 -8.18
CA LEU A 18 4.88 11.89 -7.66
C LEU A 18 4.47 12.60 -6.37
N ARG A 19 5.40 12.75 -5.42
CA ARG A 19 5.22 13.52 -4.18
C ARG A 19 4.77 14.94 -4.49
N ASP A 20 5.46 15.60 -5.42
CA ASP A 20 5.20 17.00 -5.75
C ASP A 20 3.85 17.18 -6.46
N ASN A 21 3.42 16.20 -7.25
CA ASN A 21 2.09 16.17 -7.87
C ASN A 21 0.95 15.76 -6.91
N ALA A 22 1.26 15.29 -5.69
CA ALA A 22 0.23 14.98 -4.69
C ALA A 22 -0.50 16.22 -4.16
N GLU A 23 0.07 17.42 -4.34
CA GLU A 23 -0.51 18.69 -3.90
C GLU A 23 -1.75 19.07 -4.72
N ILE A 24 -2.87 19.34 -4.03
CA ILE A 24 -4.07 19.90 -4.64
C ILE A 24 -3.95 21.43 -4.67
N LYS A 25 -3.79 22.00 -5.86
CA LYS A 25 -3.62 23.45 -6.03
C LYS A 25 -4.97 24.13 -6.24
N ILE A 26 -5.13 25.28 -5.58
CA ILE A 26 -6.33 26.12 -5.70
C ILE A 26 -5.94 27.46 -6.33
N GLU A 27 -6.32 27.65 -7.59
CA GLU A 27 -6.21 28.94 -8.26
C GLU A 27 -7.48 29.75 -8.02
N LYS A 28 -7.37 30.85 -7.28
CA LYS A 28 -8.47 31.80 -7.08
C LYS A 28 -8.34 32.93 -8.10
N LYS A 29 -9.41 33.19 -8.85
CA LYS A 29 -9.57 34.40 -9.66
C LYS A 29 -10.76 35.20 -9.13
N LEU A 30 -10.86 36.47 -9.51
CA LEU A 30 -12.04 37.30 -9.24
C LEU A 30 -13.26 36.55 -9.80
N PHE A 31 -14.16 36.06 -8.93
CA PHE A 31 -15.35 35.26 -9.23
C PHE A 31 -15.20 33.77 -9.58
N SER A 32 -14.01 33.16 -9.50
CA SER A 32 -13.90 31.71 -9.72
C SER A 32 -12.78 31.05 -8.90
N LYS A 33 -12.97 29.76 -8.63
CA LYS A 33 -11.99 28.88 -8.01
C LYS A 33 -11.78 27.69 -8.93
N LYS A 34 -10.54 27.49 -9.37
CA LYS A 34 -10.14 26.28 -10.12
C LYS A 34 -9.35 25.39 -9.18
N VAL A 35 -9.79 24.14 -9.03
CA VAL A 35 -9.04 23.09 -8.35
C VAL A 35 -8.22 22.37 -9.42
N ILE A 36 -6.92 22.22 -9.17
CA ILE A 36 -5.99 21.49 -10.04
C ILE A 36 -5.46 20.32 -9.22
N ASP A 37 -5.72 19.11 -9.69
CA ASP A 37 -5.24 17.86 -9.11
C ASP A 37 -4.56 17.04 -10.22
N ASN A 38 -3.23 16.98 -10.17
CA ASN A 38 -2.42 16.28 -11.17
C ASN A 38 -1.97 14.88 -10.69
N TYR A 39 -2.28 14.51 -9.45
CA TYR A 39 -1.72 13.34 -8.81
C TYR A 39 -2.05 12.05 -9.59
N TRP A 40 -3.34 11.86 -9.87
CA TRP A 40 -3.81 10.65 -10.56
C TRP A 40 -3.32 10.58 -12.01
N ASP A 41 -3.29 11.70 -12.72
CA ASP A 41 -2.78 11.76 -14.10
C ASP A 41 -1.28 11.42 -14.12
N TYR A 42 -0.51 11.99 -13.20
CA TYR A 42 0.92 11.71 -13.08
C TYR A 42 1.17 10.23 -12.72
N LEU A 43 0.46 9.70 -11.72
CA LEU A 43 0.58 8.31 -11.29
C LEU A 43 0.22 7.36 -12.44
N ASN A 44 -0.88 7.59 -13.16
CA ASN A 44 -1.30 6.75 -14.28
C ASN A 44 -0.32 6.80 -15.46
N ALA A 45 0.29 7.96 -15.73
CA ALA A 45 1.24 8.11 -16.83
C ALA A 45 2.63 7.53 -16.54
N ASN A 46 3.03 7.45 -15.27
CA ASN A 46 4.39 7.05 -14.86
C ASN A 46 4.45 5.74 -14.09
N SER A 47 3.33 5.03 -13.93
CA SER A 47 3.30 3.73 -13.26
C SER A 47 2.52 2.70 -14.05
N LYS A 48 2.80 1.43 -13.78
CA LYS A 48 2.00 0.31 -14.24
C LYS A 48 1.04 -0.09 -13.13
N LYS A 49 -0.27 -0.05 -13.41
CA LYS A 49 -1.27 -0.65 -12.52
C LYS A 49 -1.06 -2.16 -12.45
N LEU A 50 -0.98 -2.68 -11.23
CA LEU A 50 -0.88 -4.11 -10.96
C LEU A 50 -2.28 -4.73 -10.84
N LYS A 51 -2.34 -6.03 -10.57
CA LYS A 51 -3.60 -6.76 -10.49
C LYS A 51 -4.48 -6.13 -9.41
N ASP A 52 -5.76 -5.96 -9.72
CA ASP A 52 -6.74 -5.49 -8.75
C ASP A 52 -6.86 -6.50 -7.60
N PHE A 53 -7.06 -5.98 -6.40
CA PHE A 53 -7.32 -6.79 -5.22
C PHE A 53 -8.83 -6.90 -5.01
N ASP A 54 -9.36 -8.12 -5.00
CA ASP A 54 -10.80 -8.38 -5.05
C ASP A 54 -11.53 -8.14 -3.71
N TRP A 55 -10.80 -7.88 -2.64
CA TRP A 55 -11.34 -7.60 -1.31
C TRP A 55 -11.15 -6.12 -0.91
N SER A 56 -11.79 -5.73 0.19
CA SER A 56 -11.63 -4.39 0.77
C SER A 56 -10.16 -4.09 1.05
N GLY A 57 -9.67 -2.93 0.62
CA GLY A 57 -8.31 -2.49 0.94
C GLY A 57 -8.08 -2.26 2.43
N TYR A 58 -9.13 -2.09 3.24
CA TYR A 58 -9.00 -1.92 4.69
C TYR A 58 -8.36 -3.12 5.39
N ILE A 59 -8.35 -4.31 4.77
CA ILE A 59 -7.63 -5.47 5.33
C ILE A 59 -6.15 -5.17 5.56
N PHE A 60 -5.55 -4.28 4.76
CA PHE A 60 -4.13 -3.96 4.86
C PHE A 60 -3.82 -3.13 6.11
N ALA A 61 -4.82 -2.52 6.76
CA ALA A 61 -4.61 -1.80 8.01
C ALA A 61 -4.19 -2.76 9.14
N ASN A 62 -4.93 -3.84 9.34
CA ASN A 62 -4.61 -4.85 10.36
C ASN A 62 -3.48 -5.77 9.89
N LEU A 63 -3.55 -6.21 8.63
CA LEU A 63 -2.61 -7.20 8.08
C LEU A 63 -1.16 -6.71 8.14
N LEU A 64 -0.88 -5.45 7.80
CA LEU A 64 0.50 -4.95 7.84
C LEU A 64 1.05 -4.87 9.26
N ILE A 65 0.18 -4.59 10.25
CA ILE A 65 0.55 -4.59 11.68
C ILE A 65 0.79 -6.02 12.16
N PHE A 66 -0.09 -6.96 11.81
CA PHE A 66 0.11 -8.38 12.09
C PHE A 66 1.45 -8.89 11.57
N LEU A 67 1.79 -8.55 10.31
CA LEU A 67 3.05 -8.93 9.69
C LEU A 67 4.26 -8.37 10.47
N GLU A 68 4.22 -7.10 10.88
CA GLU A 68 5.28 -6.48 11.69
C GLU A 68 5.39 -7.16 13.06
N GLU A 69 4.30 -7.18 13.83
CA GLU A 69 4.31 -7.56 15.25
C GLU A 69 4.45 -9.08 15.49
N LYS A 70 3.77 -9.90 14.67
CA LYS A 70 3.72 -11.36 14.89
C LYS A 70 4.72 -12.12 14.03
N LYS A 71 5.11 -11.57 12.88
CA LYS A 71 5.97 -12.27 11.91
C LYS A 71 7.32 -11.59 11.71
N GLY A 72 7.54 -10.39 12.27
CA GLY A 72 8.78 -9.63 12.10
C GLY A 72 8.99 -9.14 10.66
N ILE A 73 7.91 -9.04 9.88
CA ILE A 73 7.89 -8.58 8.50
C ILE A 73 7.42 -7.12 8.48
N ASP A 74 8.36 -6.20 8.62
CA ASP A 74 8.07 -4.76 8.57
C ASP A 74 8.00 -4.31 7.10
N LEU A 75 6.78 -4.08 6.61
CA LEU A 75 6.49 -3.45 5.31
C LEU A 75 5.94 -2.02 5.47
N LEU A 76 5.78 -1.56 6.71
CA LEU A 76 5.23 -0.25 7.06
C LEU A 76 6.30 0.83 6.94
N LYS A 77 7.57 0.47 7.20
CA LYS A 77 8.71 1.39 7.14
C LYS A 77 9.70 1.02 6.04
N GLY A 78 10.32 2.02 5.44
CA GLY A 78 11.25 1.84 4.34
C GLY A 78 12.02 3.10 3.95
N LYS A 79 12.80 2.96 2.87
CA LYS A 79 13.71 4.01 2.35
C LYS A 79 12.99 5.31 1.93
N TYR A 80 11.71 5.23 1.57
CA TYR A 80 10.95 6.32 0.96
C TYR A 80 9.75 6.76 1.82
N ASP A 81 9.80 6.54 3.13
CA ASP A 81 8.70 6.88 4.06
C ASP A 81 8.42 8.38 4.09
N ASP A 82 9.44 9.21 3.92
CA ASP A 82 9.30 10.67 3.81
C ASP A 82 8.38 11.05 2.63
N ILE A 83 8.56 10.39 1.48
CA ILE A 83 7.70 10.57 0.31
C ILE A 83 6.30 10.03 0.57
N ALA A 84 6.19 8.82 1.13
CA ALA A 84 4.90 8.20 1.42
C ALA A 84 4.06 9.06 2.38
N ASN A 85 4.66 9.57 3.46
CA ASN A 85 4.00 10.41 4.46
C ASN A 85 3.47 11.72 3.86
N VAL A 86 4.24 12.36 2.98
CA VAL A 86 3.76 13.57 2.29
C VAL A 86 2.57 13.26 1.38
N ILE A 87 2.56 12.11 0.71
CA ILE A 87 1.42 11.67 -0.10
C ILE A 87 0.20 11.43 0.80
N VAL A 88 0.36 10.69 1.91
CA VAL A 88 -0.70 10.43 2.90
C VAL A 88 -1.33 11.73 3.39
N GLU A 89 -0.52 12.70 3.82
CA GLU A 89 -0.99 14.00 4.31
C GLU A 89 -1.82 14.75 3.26
N ARG A 90 -1.35 14.76 2.01
CA ARG A 90 -1.98 15.51 0.92
C ARG A 90 -3.20 14.81 0.31
N ARG A 91 -3.21 13.48 0.29
CA ARG A 91 -4.24 12.66 -0.37
C ARG A 91 -5.27 12.09 0.60
N GLN A 92 -5.01 12.16 1.91
CA GLN A 92 -5.87 11.60 2.95
C GLN A 92 -6.16 10.11 2.74
N ASN A 93 -5.20 9.38 2.16
CA ASN A 93 -5.23 7.93 2.00
C ASN A 93 -4.03 7.30 2.72
N SER A 94 -4.05 5.98 2.96
CA SER A 94 -2.84 5.29 3.40
C SER A 94 -1.98 4.97 2.18
N THR A 95 -0.68 5.25 2.25
CA THR A 95 0.25 4.97 1.15
C THR A 95 1.52 4.36 1.72
N PHE A 96 1.93 3.21 1.16
CA PHE A 96 3.14 2.48 1.52
C PHE A 96 3.99 2.27 0.27
N ILE A 97 5.32 2.38 0.41
CA ILE A 97 6.26 2.18 -0.69
C ILE A 97 7.12 0.95 -0.40
N LEU A 98 6.79 -0.15 -1.09
CA LEU A 98 7.48 -1.43 -0.99
C LEU A 98 8.74 -1.41 -1.86
N THR A 99 9.89 -1.70 -1.26
CA THR A 99 11.21 -1.57 -1.88
C THR A 99 11.85 -2.91 -2.21
N PHE A 100 12.92 -2.89 -3.00
CA PHE A 100 13.73 -4.08 -3.23
C PHE A 100 14.35 -4.61 -1.93
N ASP A 101 14.72 -3.73 -1.00
CA ASP A 101 15.15 -4.09 0.36
C ASP A 101 14.09 -4.91 1.11
N HIS A 102 12.80 -4.54 1.01
CA HIS A 102 11.70 -5.32 1.61
C HIS A 102 11.60 -6.70 0.95
N LYS A 103 11.71 -6.76 -0.37
CA LYS A 103 11.73 -8.04 -1.10
C LYS A 103 12.85 -8.94 -0.59
N GLN A 104 14.08 -8.42 -0.51
CA GLN A 104 15.24 -9.21 -0.08
C GLN A 104 15.08 -9.75 1.35
N LYS A 105 14.53 -8.95 2.26
CA LYS A 105 14.39 -9.32 3.67
C LYS A 105 13.20 -10.25 3.92
N TYR A 106 12.07 -10.00 3.26
CA TYR A 106 10.78 -10.53 3.71
C TYR A 106 10.04 -11.40 2.72
N LEU A 107 10.45 -11.46 1.44
CA LEU A 107 9.72 -12.21 0.42
C LEU A 107 9.52 -13.69 0.80
N SER A 108 10.56 -14.34 1.34
CA SER A 108 10.45 -15.73 1.81
C SER A 108 9.54 -15.89 3.03
N GLY A 109 9.33 -14.82 3.80
CA GLY A 109 8.43 -14.78 4.96
C GLY A 109 6.96 -14.73 4.58
N LEU A 110 6.63 -14.19 3.40
CA LEU A 110 5.25 -14.03 2.89
C LEU A 110 4.70 -15.28 2.19
N ALA A 111 5.29 -16.45 2.42
CA ALA A 111 4.78 -17.69 1.85
C ALA A 111 3.43 -18.06 2.52
N PRO A 112 2.32 -18.26 1.76
CA PRO A 112 0.99 -18.42 2.35
C PRO A 112 0.83 -19.60 3.31
N ASP A 113 1.67 -20.62 3.19
CA ASP A 113 1.73 -21.80 4.06
C ASP A 113 2.31 -21.50 5.46
N LYS A 114 2.90 -20.32 5.66
CA LYS A 114 3.36 -19.82 6.97
C LYS A 114 2.27 -19.12 7.77
N PHE A 115 1.05 -19.09 7.23
CA PHE A 115 -0.07 -18.38 7.80
C PHE A 115 -1.27 -19.31 7.99
N THR A 116 -1.93 -19.18 9.14
CA THR A 116 -3.16 -19.92 9.42
C THR A 116 -4.34 -18.96 9.57
N LEU A 117 -5.56 -19.47 9.36
CA LEU A 117 -6.76 -18.66 9.61
C LEU A 117 -6.90 -18.36 11.10
N ASP A 118 -6.65 -19.35 11.95
CA ASP A 118 -6.83 -19.21 13.40
C ASP A 118 -5.95 -18.11 14.00
N GLU A 119 -4.69 -17.97 13.57
CA GLU A 119 -3.81 -16.91 14.09
C GLU A 119 -4.24 -15.50 13.64
N LEU A 120 -4.81 -15.39 12.43
CA LEU A 120 -5.31 -14.12 11.91
C LEU A 120 -6.61 -13.73 12.61
N ILE A 121 -7.52 -14.69 12.84
CA ILE A 121 -8.74 -14.49 13.61
C ILE A 121 -8.39 -14.05 15.04
N GLU A 122 -7.45 -14.74 15.70
CA GLU A 122 -7.01 -14.39 17.05
C GLU A 122 -6.41 -12.98 17.09
N PHE A 123 -5.54 -12.65 16.13
CA PHE A 123 -4.97 -11.31 16.06
C PHE A 123 -6.02 -10.22 15.83
N ASN A 124 -6.92 -10.40 14.86
CA ASN A 124 -7.96 -9.41 14.55
C ASN A 124 -8.94 -9.22 15.71
N LYS A 125 -9.24 -10.29 16.44
CA LYS A 125 -10.06 -10.21 17.64
C LYS A 125 -9.39 -9.36 18.72
N ASP A 126 -8.10 -9.56 18.93
CA ASP A 126 -7.34 -8.81 19.94
C ASP A 126 -7.08 -7.36 19.51
N PHE A 127 -6.88 -7.11 18.21
CA PHE A 127 -6.48 -5.81 17.69
C PHE A 127 -7.66 -4.88 17.37
N SER A 128 -8.74 -5.42 16.79
CA SER A 128 -9.89 -4.64 16.32
C SER A 128 -11.25 -5.19 16.75
N GLU A 129 -11.30 -6.16 17.67
CA GLU A 129 -12.55 -6.82 18.11
C GLU A 129 -13.30 -7.53 16.96
N GLU A 130 -12.60 -7.88 15.86
CA GLU A 130 -13.17 -8.56 14.70
C GLU A 130 -12.68 -10.02 14.65
N ASP A 131 -13.60 -10.99 14.77
CA ASP A 131 -13.29 -12.42 14.71
C ASP A 131 -13.90 -13.13 13.48
N ASP A 132 -14.23 -12.37 12.44
CA ASP A 132 -14.84 -12.89 11.20
C ASP A 132 -13.83 -13.75 10.42
N PRO A 133 -14.11 -15.06 10.21
CA PRO A 133 -13.25 -15.92 9.40
C PRO A 133 -13.12 -15.47 7.93
N GLU A 134 -14.08 -14.73 7.37
CA GLU A 134 -13.97 -14.19 6.01
C GLU A 134 -12.92 -13.08 5.93
N LEU A 135 -12.76 -12.26 6.98
CA LEU A 135 -11.68 -11.29 7.06
C LEU A 135 -10.31 -11.99 7.02
N ALA A 136 -10.14 -13.02 7.84
CA ALA A 136 -8.89 -13.79 7.86
C ALA A 136 -8.59 -14.45 6.49
N LYS A 137 -9.62 -14.93 5.77
CA LYS A 137 -9.43 -15.43 4.39
C LYS A 137 -9.00 -14.32 3.44
N ALA A 138 -9.61 -13.15 3.53
CA ALA A 138 -9.23 -11.98 2.73
C ALA A 138 -7.77 -11.57 3.01
N GLU A 139 -7.32 -11.64 4.25
CA GLU A 139 -5.94 -11.36 4.65
C GLU A 139 -4.94 -12.35 4.09
N ILE A 140 -5.28 -13.66 4.02
CA ILE A 140 -4.45 -14.66 3.32
C ILE A 140 -4.31 -14.29 1.84
N GLU A 141 -5.37 -13.84 1.18
CA GLU A 141 -5.29 -13.31 -0.19
C GLU A 141 -4.47 -12.00 -0.26
N GLY A 142 -4.56 -11.15 0.77
CA GLY A 142 -3.72 -9.96 0.93
C GLY A 142 -2.23 -10.29 1.01
N ILE A 143 -1.85 -11.31 1.77
CA ILE A 143 -0.48 -11.81 1.88
C ILE A 143 0.02 -12.33 0.53
N LYS A 144 -0.81 -13.09 -0.19
CA LYS A 144 -0.50 -13.54 -1.55
C LYS A 144 -0.26 -12.35 -2.48
N SER A 145 -1.14 -11.36 -2.45
CA SER A 145 -1.01 -10.13 -3.25
C SER A 145 0.27 -9.37 -2.92
N LEU A 146 0.62 -9.19 -1.63
CA LEU A 146 1.87 -8.56 -1.21
C LEU A 146 3.09 -9.32 -1.73
N LYS A 147 3.08 -10.65 -1.62
CA LYS A 147 4.16 -11.50 -2.13
C LYS A 147 4.31 -11.36 -3.65
N GLU A 148 3.23 -11.54 -4.40
CA GLU A 148 3.22 -11.45 -5.86
C GLU A 148 3.72 -10.07 -6.34
N ASN A 149 3.27 -8.99 -5.69
CA ASN A 149 3.69 -7.65 -6.06
C ASN A 149 5.15 -7.37 -5.68
N LEU A 150 5.65 -7.86 -4.54
CA LEU A 150 7.07 -7.78 -4.19
C LEU A 150 7.96 -8.57 -5.17
N GLU A 151 7.49 -9.71 -5.69
CA GLU A 151 8.25 -10.50 -6.69
C GLU A 151 8.55 -9.69 -7.95
N LEU A 152 7.69 -8.75 -8.33
CA LEU A 152 7.86 -7.89 -9.51
C LEU A 152 9.00 -6.87 -9.38
N ILE A 153 9.48 -6.58 -8.17
CA ILE A 153 10.59 -5.64 -7.96
C ILE A 153 11.90 -6.32 -8.31
N ALA A 154 12.49 -5.99 -9.46
CA ALA A 154 13.73 -6.61 -9.92
C ALA A 154 14.97 -6.11 -9.16
N ASP A 155 15.02 -4.81 -8.86
CA ASP A 155 16.14 -4.11 -8.24
C ASP A 155 15.67 -2.74 -7.68
N ASP A 156 16.61 -1.91 -7.20
CA ASP A 156 16.35 -0.58 -6.63
C ASP A 156 15.85 0.49 -7.61
N SER A 157 15.78 0.19 -8.91
CA SER A 157 15.23 1.13 -9.91
C SER A 157 13.70 1.19 -9.86
N HIS A 158 13.03 0.24 -9.21
CA HIS A 158 11.57 0.18 -9.12
C HIS A 158 11.09 -0.06 -7.69
N VAL A 159 9.89 0.39 -7.41
CA VAL A 159 9.15 0.13 -6.17
C VAL A 159 7.70 -0.19 -6.48
N VAL A 160 7.01 -0.82 -5.53
CA VAL A 160 5.55 -0.96 -5.56
C VAL A 160 4.94 0.03 -4.57
N ILE A 161 4.02 0.85 -5.04
CA ILE A 161 3.16 1.68 -4.20
C ILE A 161 1.89 0.90 -3.89
N LEU A 162 1.54 0.81 -2.62
CA LEU A 162 0.22 0.37 -2.14
C LEU A 162 -0.50 1.61 -1.60
N SER A 163 -1.59 2.02 -2.26
CA SER A 163 -2.51 3.03 -1.74
C SER A 163 -3.82 2.39 -1.29
N VAL A 164 -4.29 2.74 -0.10
CA VAL A 164 -5.56 2.27 0.47
C VAL A 164 -6.44 3.47 0.80
N GLY A 165 -7.61 3.56 0.17
CA GLY A 165 -8.59 4.63 0.38
C GLY A 165 -9.80 4.56 -0.54
#